data_AF-A0A2S8FBC6-F1
#
_entry.id   AF-A0A2S8FBC6-F1
#
_cell.length_a   1.000
_cell.length_b   1.000
_cell.length_c   1.000
_cell.angle_alpha   90.00
_cell.angle_beta   90.00
_cell.angle_gamma   90.00
#
_symmetry.space_group_name_H-M   'P 1'
#
loop_
_entity.id
_entity.type
_entity.pdbx_description
1 polymer ?
#
loop_
_entity_poly.entity_id
_entity_poly.type
_entity_poly.pdbx_seq_one_letter_code
_entity_poly.pdbx_strand_id
1 'polypeptide(L)'
;MSDAASQGPGLDVEEYIEQQHFFQGVQSGLDDNRPMQDILKSMRDEILVTTKLPMAIDYLAAELRHSGLFYPAMKRLAHYFTGFQTFIVESSEDDRGKFDFLSGLEILKLEAKLRAEHISAQSLFLYQFETICRHRLKYDQGFAAMASDPMYDEHWRRFLEINRRRVGLIDIADMIYTRSEHYITQQIRRGGNLPGSDFPPLFGEREGRIALANRKRDPLLLFSALQRQMGYPKVPVKRKVDEAQFLIPQMMRRMERLEARIKLLEDENRGGIDLTKFYQSDKGAPNFDDFGD
;
A
#
# COMPACT_ATOMS: atom_id res chain seq x y z
N MET A 1 -21.63 29.18 -7.40
CA MET A 1 -21.27 28.85 -8.80
C MET A 1 -19.91 28.19 -8.72
N SER A 2 -19.90 26.89 -8.50
CA SER A 2 -18.71 26.11 -8.18
C SER A 2 -18.73 24.84 -9.02
N ASP A 3 -18.37 24.99 -10.30
CA ASP A 3 -17.92 23.86 -11.11
C ASP A 3 -16.53 23.48 -10.63
N ALA A 4 -16.47 22.74 -9.52
CA ALA A 4 -15.27 22.04 -9.10
C ALA A 4 -15.11 20.81 -10.00
N ALA A 5 -14.62 21.06 -11.22
CA ALA A 5 -14.34 20.03 -12.19
C ALA A 5 -13.29 19.05 -11.64
N SER A 6 -13.67 17.78 -11.61
CA SER A 6 -12.84 16.62 -11.37
C SER A 6 -11.52 16.67 -12.13
N GLN A 7 -10.39 16.64 -11.42
CA GLN A 7 -9.11 16.42 -12.07
C GLN A 7 -8.33 15.38 -11.28
N GLY A 8 -8.58 14.08 -11.43
CA GLY A 8 -7.47 13.11 -11.33
C GLY A 8 -6.73 13.09 -12.67
N PRO A 9 -5.95 12.05 -13.07
CA PRO A 9 -5.88 11.74 -14.51
C PRO A 9 -7.33 11.83 -14.98
N GLY A 10 -7.63 12.67 -15.96
CA GLY A 10 -8.98 13.15 -16.31
C GLY A 10 -9.89 12.03 -16.83
N LEU A 11 -9.98 10.99 -16.03
CA LEU A 11 -10.76 9.78 -16.11
C LEU A 11 -12.09 10.07 -15.44
N ASP A 12 -13.11 9.45 -15.97
CA ASP A 12 -14.45 9.56 -15.44
C ASP A 12 -14.57 8.82 -14.10
N VAL A 13 -15.59 9.15 -13.33
CA VAL A 13 -15.93 8.48 -12.08
C VAL A 13 -16.09 6.98 -12.29
N GLU A 14 -16.68 6.57 -13.43
CA GLU A 14 -16.84 5.15 -13.79
C GLU A 14 -15.50 4.40 -13.86
N GLU A 15 -14.45 5.03 -14.40
CA GLU A 15 -13.11 4.41 -14.46
C GLU A 15 -12.57 4.15 -13.04
N TYR A 16 -12.83 5.03 -12.08
CA TYR A 16 -12.40 4.84 -10.69
C TYR A 16 -13.22 3.79 -9.95
N ILE A 17 -14.51 3.67 -10.25
CA ILE A 17 -15.37 2.59 -9.72
C ILE A 17 -14.84 1.24 -10.22
N GLU A 18 -14.53 1.13 -11.50
CA GLU A 18 -13.98 -0.09 -12.08
C GLU A 18 -12.53 -0.36 -11.60
N GLN A 19 -11.71 0.67 -11.38
CA GLN A 19 -10.39 0.50 -10.74
C GLN A 19 -10.53 -0.05 -9.32
N GLN A 20 -11.48 0.45 -8.53
CA GLN A 20 -11.75 -0.07 -7.20
C GLN A 20 -12.15 -1.54 -7.27
N HIS A 21 -13.06 -1.91 -8.19
CA HIS A 21 -13.48 -3.29 -8.41
C HIS A 21 -12.30 -4.18 -8.81
N PHE A 22 -11.44 -3.70 -9.72
CA PHE A 22 -10.22 -4.38 -10.14
C PHE A 22 -9.27 -4.68 -8.98
N PHE A 23 -8.89 -3.67 -8.18
CA PHE A 23 -7.98 -3.89 -7.06
C PHE A 23 -8.56 -4.82 -6.01
N GLN A 24 -9.88 -4.74 -5.76
CA GLN A 24 -10.58 -5.67 -4.88
C GLN A 24 -10.56 -7.10 -5.43
N GLY A 25 -10.84 -7.30 -6.71
CA GLY A 25 -10.85 -8.62 -7.32
C GLY A 25 -9.46 -9.25 -7.38
N VAL A 26 -8.42 -8.44 -7.62
CA VAL A 26 -7.03 -8.91 -7.54
C VAL A 26 -6.67 -9.36 -6.12
N GLN A 27 -7.07 -8.59 -5.11
CA GLN A 27 -6.85 -8.94 -3.71
C GLN A 27 -7.56 -10.25 -3.33
N SER A 28 -8.86 -10.39 -3.66
CA SER A 28 -9.63 -11.61 -3.39
C SER A 28 -9.04 -12.83 -4.09
N GLY A 29 -8.64 -12.70 -5.35
CA GLY A 29 -8.03 -13.80 -6.08
C GLY A 29 -6.69 -14.27 -5.49
N LEU A 30 -5.89 -13.34 -4.96
CA LEU A 30 -4.65 -13.67 -4.25
C LEU A 30 -4.91 -14.38 -2.92
N ASP A 31 -5.92 -13.95 -2.16
CA ASP A 31 -6.35 -14.61 -0.93
C ASP A 31 -6.82 -16.06 -1.20
N ASP A 32 -7.44 -16.29 -2.36
CA ASP A 32 -7.84 -17.62 -2.86
C ASP A 32 -6.68 -18.45 -3.47
N ASN A 33 -5.43 -17.95 -3.41
CA ASN A 33 -4.25 -18.56 -4.03
C ASN A 33 -4.38 -18.83 -5.54
N ARG A 34 -5.17 -18.00 -6.26
CA ARG A 34 -5.30 -18.11 -7.72
C ARG A 34 -4.06 -17.55 -8.43
N PRO A 35 -3.66 -18.12 -9.59
CA PRO A 35 -2.60 -17.53 -10.40
C PRO A 35 -2.98 -16.13 -10.88
N MET A 36 -2.03 -15.18 -10.82
CA MET A 36 -2.28 -13.79 -11.22
C MET A 36 -2.83 -13.65 -12.65
N GLN A 37 -2.39 -14.50 -13.58
CA GLN A 37 -2.87 -14.49 -14.96
C GLN A 37 -4.37 -14.82 -15.07
N ASP A 38 -4.83 -15.79 -14.28
CA ASP A 38 -6.24 -16.20 -14.26
C ASP A 38 -7.11 -15.14 -13.59
N ILE A 39 -6.57 -14.47 -12.56
CA ILE A 39 -7.21 -13.32 -11.91
C ILE A 39 -7.41 -12.19 -12.92
N LEU A 40 -6.34 -11.76 -13.62
CA LEU A 40 -6.43 -10.68 -14.61
C LEU A 40 -7.41 -11.01 -15.73
N LYS A 41 -7.45 -12.26 -16.20
CA LYS A 41 -8.41 -12.70 -17.21
C LYS A 41 -9.86 -12.61 -16.72
N SER A 42 -10.14 -13.10 -15.51
CA SER A 42 -11.46 -13.00 -14.87
C SER A 42 -11.89 -11.54 -14.74
N MET A 43 -11.01 -10.70 -14.20
CA MET A 43 -11.31 -9.28 -13.99
C MET A 43 -11.58 -8.55 -15.30
N ARG A 44 -10.82 -8.86 -16.35
CA ARG A 44 -11.04 -8.28 -17.68
C ARG A 44 -12.43 -8.61 -18.24
N ASP A 45 -12.93 -9.82 -17.98
CA ASP A 45 -14.25 -10.26 -18.46
C ASP A 45 -15.41 -9.74 -17.59
N GLU A 46 -15.15 -9.40 -16.32
CA GLU A 46 -16.14 -8.87 -15.38
C GLU A 46 -16.31 -7.35 -15.45
N ILE A 47 -15.24 -6.62 -15.79
CA ILE A 47 -15.22 -5.16 -15.82
C ILE A 47 -16.10 -4.60 -16.94
N LEU A 48 -16.68 -3.43 -16.67
CA LEU A 48 -17.51 -2.73 -17.64
C LEU A 48 -16.73 -2.38 -18.92
N VAL A 49 -17.21 -2.89 -20.06
CA VAL A 49 -16.56 -2.78 -21.38
C VAL A 49 -16.49 -1.34 -21.90
N THR A 50 -17.32 -0.42 -21.40
CA THR A 50 -17.29 1.00 -21.81
C THR A 50 -16.12 1.78 -21.21
N THR A 51 -15.45 1.24 -20.20
CA THR A 51 -14.26 1.84 -19.60
C THR A 51 -12.99 1.47 -20.36
N LYS A 52 -11.89 2.19 -20.13
CA LYS A 52 -10.58 1.88 -20.71
C LYS A 52 -9.84 0.79 -19.93
N LEU A 53 -10.33 0.42 -18.75
CA LEU A 53 -9.69 -0.55 -17.87
C LEU A 53 -9.44 -1.93 -18.50
N PRO A 54 -10.33 -2.53 -19.31
CA PRO A 54 -10.04 -3.81 -19.96
C PRO A 54 -8.77 -3.76 -20.82
N MET A 55 -8.55 -2.67 -21.56
CA MET A 55 -7.33 -2.47 -22.36
C MET A 55 -6.09 -2.32 -21.47
N ALA A 56 -6.22 -1.62 -20.35
CA ALA A 56 -5.15 -1.51 -19.37
C ALA A 56 -4.81 -2.87 -18.75
N ILE A 57 -5.80 -3.71 -18.46
CA ILE A 57 -5.59 -5.08 -17.93
C ILE A 57 -4.92 -5.98 -18.97
N ASP A 58 -5.34 -5.93 -20.23
CA ASP A 58 -4.68 -6.69 -21.30
C ASP A 58 -3.19 -6.31 -21.41
N TYR A 59 -2.88 -5.02 -21.29
CA TYR A 59 -1.50 -4.52 -21.26
C TYR A 59 -0.73 -4.99 -20.02
N LEU A 60 -1.34 -4.87 -18.83
CA LEU A 60 -0.77 -5.36 -17.57
C LEU A 60 -0.46 -6.87 -17.66
N ALA A 61 -1.38 -7.67 -18.20
CA ALA A 61 -1.21 -9.12 -18.33
C ALA A 61 -0.13 -9.49 -19.35
N ALA A 62 0.03 -8.72 -20.44
CA ALA A 62 1.14 -8.89 -21.36
C ALA A 62 2.49 -8.61 -20.67
N GLU A 63 2.60 -7.50 -19.94
CA GLU A 63 3.88 -7.10 -19.36
C GLU A 63 4.25 -7.88 -18.10
N LEU A 64 3.25 -8.37 -17.36
CA LEU A 64 3.45 -9.32 -16.26
C LEU A 64 4.07 -10.63 -16.77
N ARG A 65 3.68 -11.11 -17.97
CA ARG A 65 4.29 -12.31 -18.58
C ARG A 65 5.77 -12.09 -18.94
N HIS A 66 6.17 -10.86 -19.22
CA HIS A 66 7.55 -10.53 -19.60
C HIS A 66 8.44 -10.19 -18.40
N SER A 67 7.92 -9.42 -17.44
CA SER A 67 8.71 -8.84 -16.35
C SER A 67 8.42 -9.45 -14.98
N GLY A 68 7.29 -10.13 -14.81
CA GLY A 68 6.82 -10.64 -13.52
C GLY A 68 6.28 -9.56 -12.57
N LEU A 69 6.25 -8.29 -12.98
CA LEU A 69 5.90 -7.14 -12.15
C LEU A 69 4.80 -6.27 -12.81
N PHE A 70 3.98 -5.61 -12.00
CA PHE A 70 2.96 -4.64 -12.43
C PHE A 70 3.53 -3.25 -12.66
N TYR A 71 4.48 -2.81 -11.82
CA TYR A 71 5.01 -1.45 -11.87
C TYR A 71 5.47 -1.00 -13.27
N PRO A 72 6.26 -1.79 -14.03
CA PRO A 72 6.74 -1.36 -15.35
C PRO A 72 5.58 -1.04 -16.31
N ALA A 73 4.51 -1.83 -16.23
CA ALA A 73 3.33 -1.66 -17.04
C ALA A 73 2.52 -0.42 -16.63
N MET A 74 2.26 -0.27 -15.33
CA MET A 74 1.54 0.89 -14.79
C MET A 74 2.25 2.20 -15.10
N LYS A 75 3.59 2.22 -15.02
CA LYS A 75 4.40 3.39 -15.37
C LYS A 75 4.25 3.81 -16.83
N ARG A 76 4.11 2.85 -17.76
CA ARG A 76 3.85 3.14 -19.18
C ARG A 76 2.41 3.59 -19.42
N LEU A 77 1.49 3.16 -18.56
CA LEU A 77 0.09 3.56 -18.53
C LEU A 77 -0.15 4.80 -17.64
N ALA A 78 0.77 5.77 -17.60
CA ALA A 78 0.66 6.98 -16.77
C ALA A 78 -0.54 7.89 -17.13
N HIS A 79 -1.17 7.68 -18.28
CA HIS A 79 -2.41 8.34 -18.67
C HIS A 79 -3.66 7.70 -18.02
N TYR A 80 -3.51 6.51 -17.44
CA TYR A 80 -4.58 5.73 -16.81
C TYR A 80 -4.35 5.57 -15.30
N PHE A 81 -3.16 5.13 -14.90
CA PHE A 81 -2.78 5.03 -13.50
C PHE A 81 -2.04 6.29 -13.04
N THR A 82 -2.34 6.77 -11.84
CA THR A 82 -1.67 7.95 -11.28
C THR A 82 -0.21 7.63 -10.95
N GLY A 83 0.61 8.69 -10.86
CA GLY A 83 1.97 8.54 -10.35
C GLY A 83 1.99 7.92 -8.96
N PHE A 84 1.05 8.30 -8.09
CA PHE A 84 0.92 7.72 -6.75
C PHE A 84 0.57 6.23 -6.77
N GLN A 85 -0.40 5.82 -7.60
CA GLN A 85 -0.77 4.40 -7.76
C GLN A 85 0.44 3.57 -8.23
N THR A 86 1.15 4.08 -9.24
CA THR A 86 2.37 3.46 -9.75
C THR A 86 3.46 3.35 -8.67
N PHE A 87 3.63 4.41 -7.86
CA PHE A 87 4.58 4.42 -6.74
C PHE A 87 4.25 3.41 -5.64
N ILE A 88 2.97 3.22 -5.32
CA ILE A 88 2.53 2.22 -4.35
C ILE A 88 2.86 0.82 -4.84
N VAL A 89 2.60 0.51 -6.11
CA VAL A 89 2.96 -0.79 -6.70
C VAL A 89 4.48 -0.98 -6.78
N GLU A 90 5.23 0.02 -7.22
CA GLU A 90 6.70 -0.03 -7.20
C GLU A 90 7.25 -0.32 -5.80
N SER A 91 6.68 0.33 -4.79
CA SER A 91 7.13 0.18 -3.41
C SER A 91 6.74 -1.17 -2.81
N SER A 92 5.67 -1.80 -3.28
CA SER A 92 5.18 -3.08 -2.76
C SER A 92 5.78 -4.28 -3.48
N GLU A 93 6.34 -4.07 -4.67
CA GLU A 93 7.13 -5.02 -5.46
C GLU A 93 8.64 -4.97 -5.15
N ASP A 94 9.08 -4.05 -4.28
CA ASP A 94 10.47 -4.03 -3.77
C ASP A 94 10.66 -5.14 -2.73
N ASP A 95 11.34 -6.23 -3.11
CA ASP A 95 11.65 -7.38 -2.26
C ASP A 95 12.41 -7.03 -0.96
N ARG A 96 13.05 -5.86 -0.91
CA ARG A 96 13.77 -5.38 0.29
C ARG A 96 12.87 -4.66 1.28
N GLY A 97 11.66 -4.30 0.85
CA GLY A 97 10.69 -3.53 1.59
C GLY A 97 9.97 -4.34 2.66
N LYS A 98 9.46 -3.65 3.70
CA LYS A 98 8.50 -4.24 4.66
C LYS A 98 7.05 -4.03 4.23
N PHE A 99 6.84 -3.42 3.07
CA PHE A 99 5.54 -3.06 2.52
C PHE A 99 5.10 -4.15 1.55
N ASP A 100 4.01 -4.84 1.89
CA ASP A 100 3.52 -6.00 1.17
C ASP A 100 2.53 -5.61 0.05
N PHE A 101 2.51 -6.42 -1.01
CA PHE A 101 1.65 -6.24 -2.17
C PHE A 101 0.15 -6.18 -1.82
N LEU A 102 -0.33 -7.04 -0.90
CA LEU A 102 -1.73 -7.05 -0.45
C LEU A 102 -2.14 -5.75 0.24
N SER A 103 -1.29 -5.19 1.09
CA SER A 103 -1.50 -3.85 1.67
C SER A 103 -1.49 -2.77 0.59
N GLY A 104 -0.61 -2.89 -0.41
CA GLY A 104 -0.61 -2.03 -1.59
C GLY A 104 -1.95 -2.03 -2.34
N LEU A 105 -2.49 -3.21 -2.65
CA LEU A 105 -3.80 -3.35 -3.29
C LEU A 105 -4.94 -2.75 -2.45
N GLU A 106 -4.93 -2.94 -1.13
CA GLU A 106 -5.91 -2.32 -0.23
C GLU A 106 -5.86 -0.80 -0.30
N ILE A 107 -4.66 -0.22 -0.33
CA ILE A 107 -4.46 1.23 -0.47
C ILE A 107 -5.01 1.71 -1.81
N LEU A 108 -4.66 1.04 -2.92
CA LEU A 108 -5.11 1.41 -4.26
C LEU A 108 -6.63 1.35 -4.40
N LYS A 109 -7.26 0.31 -3.84
CA LYS A 109 -8.72 0.16 -3.77
C LYS A 109 -9.37 1.35 -3.06
N LEU A 110 -8.86 1.72 -1.88
CA LEU A 110 -9.40 2.83 -1.09
C LEU A 110 -9.13 4.20 -1.74
N GLU A 111 -8.00 4.36 -2.42
CA GLU A 111 -7.68 5.57 -3.18
C GLU A 111 -8.62 5.73 -4.39
N ALA A 112 -8.85 4.64 -5.16
CA ALA A 112 -9.81 4.63 -6.26
C ALA A 112 -11.24 4.95 -5.76
N LYS A 113 -11.63 4.37 -4.63
CA LYS A 113 -12.90 4.69 -3.96
C LYS A 113 -13.01 6.18 -3.60
N LEU A 114 -11.95 6.74 -3.01
CA LEU A 114 -11.91 8.17 -2.65
C LEU A 114 -12.05 9.07 -3.89
N ARG A 115 -11.50 8.66 -5.03
CA ARG A 115 -11.65 9.39 -6.30
C ARG A 115 -13.07 9.32 -6.86
N ALA A 116 -13.76 8.19 -6.67
CA ALA A 116 -15.14 8.02 -7.11
C ALA A 116 -16.17 8.81 -6.27
N GLU A 117 -15.99 8.91 -4.95
CA GLU A 117 -17.01 9.42 -4.00
C GLU A 117 -17.02 10.96 -3.79
N HIS A 118 -16.37 11.73 -4.68
CA HIS A 118 -16.12 13.18 -4.59
C HIS A 118 -14.88 13.58 -3.79
N ILE A 119 -13.96 14.18 -4.52
CA ILE A 119 -12.56 14.36 -4.14
C ILE A 119 -12.25 15.83 -3.89
N SER A 120 -11.72 16.12 -2.69
CA SER A 120 -11.00 17.36 -2.44
C SER A 120 -9.50 17.07 -2.53
N ALA A 121 -8.72 18.01 -3.07
CA ALA A 121 -7.26 17.88 -3.12
C ALA A 121 -6.67 17.69 -1.70
N GLN A 122 -7.30 18.30 -0.69
CA GLN A 122 -6.96 18.14 0.73
C GLN A 122 -7.15 16.70 1.19
N SER A 123 -8.31 16.09 0.92
CA SER A 123 -8.62 14.71 1.31
C SER A 123 -7.69 13.71 0.63
N LEU A 124 -7.43 13.90 -0.67
CA LEU A 124 -6.49 13.06 -1.42
C LEU A 124 -5.07 13.19 -0.85
N PHE A 125 -4.60 14.41 -0.63
CA PHE A 125 -3.28 14.68 -0.05
C PHE A 125 -3.11 13.99 1.30
N LEU A 126 -4.09 14.14 2.19
CA LEU A 126 -4.03 13.56 3.53
C LEU A 126 -3.99 12.04 3.48
N TYR A 127 -4.82 11.42 2.63
CA TYR A 127 -4.81 9.97 2.44
C TYR A 127 -3.46 9.46 1.90
N GLN A 128 -2.95 10.09 0.84
CA GLN A 128 -1.67 9.71 0.22
C GLN A 128 -0.49 9.92 1.18
N PHE A 129 -0.46 11.06 1.87
CA PHE A 129 0.61 11.37 2.83
C PHE A 129 0.56 10.46 4.06
N GLU A 130 -0.63 10.20 4.62
CA GLU A 130 -0.80 9.26 5.74
C GLU A 130 -0.33 7.85 5.35
N THR A 131 -0.61 7.43 4.11
CA THR A 131 -0.13 6.16 3.54
C THR A 131 1.39 6.09 3.53
N ILE A 132 2.06 7.10 2.99
CA ILE A 132 3.54 7.17 2.96
C ILE A 132 4.10 7.08 4.38
N CYS A 133 3.50 7.80 5.34
CA CYS A 133 3.96 7.80 6.73
C CYS A 133 3.77 6.45 7.44
N ARG A 134 2.56 5.86 7.36
CA ARG A 134 2.24 4.62 8.07
C ARG A 134 3.05 3.43 7.58
N HIS A 135 3.30 3.37 6.27
CA HIS A 135 4.05 2.29 5.65
C HIS A 135 5.55 2.58 5.54
N ARG A 136 6.02 3.74 6.06
CA ARG A 136 7.42 4.18 6.05
C ARG A 136 8.03 4.15 4.65
N LEU A 137 7.26 4.61 3.67
CA LEU A 137 7.68 4.66 2.27
C LEU A 137 8.65 5.83 2.05
N LYS A 138 9.37 5.81 0.91
CA LYS A 138 10.34 6.86 0.57
C LYS A 138 9.62 8.18 0.29
N TYR A 139 9.75 9.16 1.20
CA TYR A 139 9.10 10.47 1.07
C TYR A 139 9.44 11.19 -0.23
N ASP A 140 10.71 11.22 -0.63
CA ASP A 140 11.14 11.94 -1.83
C ASP A 140 10.40 11.45 -3.10
N GLN A 141 10.35 10.14 -3.28
CA GLN A 141 9.65 9.50 -4.40
C GLN A 141 8.13 9.62 -4.27
N GLY A 142 7.58 9.44 -3.07
CA GLY A 142 6.15 9.57 -2.81
C GLY A 142 5.62 10.97 -3.12
N PHE A 143 6.32 12.02 -2.69
CA PHE A 143 5.94 13.41 -3.01
C PHE A 143 6.09 13.72 -4.50
N ALA A 144 7.11 13.19 -5.17
CA ALA A 144 7.26 13.34 -6.62
C ALA A 144 6.09 12.70 -7.38
N ALA A 145 5.70 11.49 -6.96
CA ALA A 145 4.58 10.76 -7.51
C ALA A 145 3.25 11.48 -7.28
N MET A 146 3.03 12.02 -6.07
CA MET A 146 1.86 12.86 -5.77
C MET A 146 1.83 14.11 -6.64
N ALA A 147 2.94 14.84 -6.78
CA ALA A 147 2.97 16.11 -7.53
C ALA A 147 2.67 15.95 -9.03
N SER A 148 2.80 14.74 -9.58
CA SER A 148 2.42 14.42 -10.96
C SER A 148 0.91 14.26 -11.17
N ASP A 149 0.13 14.21 -10.08
CA ASP A 149 -1.31 14.06 -10.15
C ASP A 149 -1.98 15.33 -10.70
N PRO A 150 -2.91 15.22 -11.66
CA PRO A 150 -3.64 16.38 -12.13
C PRO A 150 -4.57 16.99 -11.07
N MET A 151 -4.85 16.31 -9.95
CA MET A 151 -5.67 16.86 -8.85
C MET A 151 -4.98 17.99 -8.12
N TYR A 152 -3.67 18.03 -8.22
CA TYR A 152 -2.89 19.10 -7.66
C TYR A 152 -2.70 20.17 -8.74
N ASP A 153 -3.36 21.31 -8.50
CA ASP A 153 -3.09 22.54 -9.22
C ASP A 153 -1.64 23.03 -9.00
N GLU A 154 -1.28 24.13 -9.65
CA GLU A 154 0.08 24.68 -9.56
C GLU A 154 0.49 25.02 -8.11
N HIS A 155 -0.44 25.50 -7.29
CA HIS A 155 -0.16 25.86 -5.89
C HIS A 155 0.09 24.62 -5.03
N TRP A 156 -0.67 23.55 -5.26
CA TRP A 156 -0.45 22.24 -4.64
C TRP A 156 0.87 21.62 -5.07
N ARG A 157 1.18 21.62 -6.37
CA ARG A 157 2.46 21.10 -6.89
C ARG A 157 3.65 21.81 -6.26
N ARG A 158 3.64 23.15 -6.24
CA ARG A 158 4.68 23.94 -5.60
C ARG A 158 4.81 23.63 -4.11
N PHE A 159 3.67 23.46 -3.41
CA PHE A 159 3.67 23.05 -2.02
C PHE A 159 4.30 21.66 -1.82
N LEU A 160 3.94 20.67 -2.64
CA LEU A 160 4.52 19.33 -2.59
C LEU A 160 6.03 19.35 -2.87
N GLU A 161 6.49 20.12 -3.86
CA GLU A 161 7.91 20.24 -4.20
C GLU A 161 8.74 20.89 -3.08
N ILE A 162 8.22 21.96 -2.45
CA ILE A 162 8.90 22.62 -1.33
C ILE A 162 9.01 21.67 -0.14
N ASN A 163 7.94 20.91 0.14
CA ASN A 163 7.91 20.00 1.28
C ASN A 163 8.67 18.70 1.01
N ARG A 164 8.78 18.23 -0.24
CA ARG A 164 9.53 17.03 -0.63
C ARG A 164 10.93 16.96 0.00
N ARG A 165 11.65 18.09 0.04
CA ARG A 165 13.01 18.19 0.61
C ARG A 165 13.05 18.47 2.12
N ARG A 166 11.91 18.75 2.73
CA ARG A 166 11.75 19.17 4.14
C ARG A 166 11.00 18.15 4.99
N VAL A 167 10.41 17.13 4.37
CA VAL A 167 9.65 16.10 5.07
C VAL A 167 10.56 15.32 6.02
N GLY A 168 10.17 15.25 7.29
CA GLY A 168 10.98 14.72 8.39
C GLY A 168 11.68 15.81 9.23
N LEU A 169 11.83 17.03 8.70
CA LEU A 169 12.35 18.19 9.44
C LEU A 169 11.22 19.08 9.99
N ILE A 170 10.09 19.13 9.30
CA ILE A 170 8.92 19.95 9.67
C ILE A 170 7.79 19.03 10.14
N ASP A 171 7.14 19.39 11.24
CA ASP A 171 5.94 18.73 11.75
C ASP A 171 4.79 18.88 10.72
N ILE A 172 4.09 17.79 10.41
CA ILE A 172 2.91 17.84 9.51
C ILE A 172 1.86 18.82 10.02
N ALA A 173 1.68 18.93 11.33
CA ALA A 173 0.77 19.91 11.91
C ALA A 173 1.17 21.34 11.51
N ASP A 174 2.47 21.64 11.49
CA ASP A 174 2.98 22.95 11.07
C ASP A 174 2.84 23.18 9.57
N MET A 175 3.04 22.12 8.77
CA MET A 175 2.87 22.17 7.32
C MET A 175 1.42 22.50 6.93
N ILE A 176 0.44 21.85 7.58
CA ILE A 176 -0.99 22.10 7.34
C ILE A 176 -1.40 23.48 7.89
N TYR A 177 -1.02 23.79 9.13
CA TYR A 177 -1.40 25.06 9.77
C TYR A 177 -0.91 26.26 8.96
N THR A 178 0.37 26.30 8.56
CA THR A 178 0.96 27.44 7.83
C THR A 178 0.30 27.67 6.47
N ARG A 179 -0.28 26.63 5.87
CA ARG A 179 -0.97 26.68 4.58
C ARG A 179 -2.50 26.70 4.72
N SER A 180 -3.02 27.07 5.89
CA SER A 180 -4.47 27.12 6.16
C SER A 180 -5.04 28.53 6.18
N GLU A 181 -6.32 28.68 5.84
CA GLU A 181 -7.09 29.92 6.03
C GLU A 181 -7.10 30.38 7.50
N HIS A 182 -7.02 29.43 8.44
CA HIS A 182 -6.96 29.73 9.87
C HIS A 182 -5.70 30.51 10.23
N TYR A 183 -4.56 30.19 9.62
CA TYR A 183 -3.32 30.92 9.84
C TYR A 183 -3.42 32.37 9.35
N ILE A 184 -4.00 32.57 8.16
CA ILE A 184 -4.23 33.91 7.60
C ILE A 184 -5.12 34.73 8.53
N THR A 185 -6.24 34.16 8.97
CA THR A 185 -7.17 34.80 9.90
C THR A 185 -6.49 35.20 11.21
N GLN A 186 -5.59 34.35 11.75
CA GLN A 186 -4.83 34.69 12.95
C GLN A 186 -3.81 35.81 12.72
N GLN A 187 -3.13 35.84 11.57
CA GLN A 187 -2.17 36.92 11.26
C GLN A 187 -2.88 38.26 11.14
N ILE A 188 -4.02 38.32 10.46
CA ILE A 188 -4.84 39.54 10.35
C ILE A 188 -5.22 40.07 11.74
N ARG A 189 -5.71 39.20 12.62
CA ARG A 189 -6.09 39.59 14.00
C ARG A 189 -4.94 40.12 14.84
N ARG A 190 -3.71 39.66 14.57
CA ARG A 190 -2.51 40.06 15.30
C ARG A 190 -1.81 41.27 14.66
N GLY A 191 -2.37 41.84 13.58
CA GLY A 191 -1.70 42.89 12.80
C GLY A 191 -0.39 42.42 12.18
N GLY A 192 -0.24 41.12 11.96
CA GLY A 192 0.95 40.51 11.38
C GLY A 192 0.98 40.62 9.86
N ASN A 193 2.14 40.32 9.28
CA ASN A 193 2.29 40.30 7.82
C ASN A 193 1.51 39.12 7.23
N LEU A 194 0.68 39.44 6.24
CA LEU A 194 -0.03 38.45 5.45
C LEU A 194 0.95 37.69 4.54
N PRO A 195 0.71 36.39 4.28
CA PRO A 195 1.36 35.71 3.18
C PRO A 195 1.12 36.48 1.88
N GLY A 196 2.15 36.62 1.04
CA GLY A 196 2.00 37.25 -0.28
C GLY A 196 0.99 36.50 -1.16
N SER A 197 0.54 37.13 -2.23
CA SER A 197 -0.42 36.57 -3.21
C SER A 197 0.01 35.21 -3.77
N ASP A 198 1.31 34.94 -3.80
CA ASP A 198 1.90 33.70 -4.31
C ASP A 198 1.72 32.50 -3.36
N PHE A 199 1.18 32.73 -2.16
CA PHE A 199 0.97 31.72 -1.11
C PHE A 199 -0.51 31.61 -0.69
N PRO A 200 -1.44 31.24 -1.61
CA PRO A 200 -2.84 31.04 -1.24
C PRO A 200 -3.01 29.89 -0.23
N PRO A 201 -4.02 29.93 0.64
CA PRO A 201 -4.30 28.83 1.56
C PRO A 201 -4.73 27.58 0.77
N LEU A 202 -4.15 26.44 1.12
CA LEU A 202 -4.51 25.13 0.55
C LEU A 202 -5.48 24.37 1.45
N PHE A 203 -5.48 24.70 2.74
CA PHE A 203 -6.32 24.07 3.75
C PHE A 203 -7.34 25.08 4.30
N GLY A 204 -8.53 24.60 4.63
CA GLY A 204 -9.59 25.41 5.20
C GLY A 204 -9.36 25.77 6.66
N GLU A 205 -10.28 26.57 7.21
CA GLU A 205 -10.20 27.01 8.60
C GLU A 205 -10.28 25.84 9.61
N ARG A 206 -11.07 24.80 9.31
CA ARG A 206 -11.24 23.63 10.19
C ARG A 206 -9.96 22.82 10.28
N GLU A 207 -9.35 22.48 9.15
CA GLU A 207 -8.08 21.75 9.11
C GLU A 207 -6.97 22.52 9.83
N GLY A 208 -6.89 23.85 9.61
CA GLY A 208 -5.93 24.71 10.30
C GLY A 208 -6.10 24.74 11.82
N ARG A 209 -7.34 24.77 12.33
CA ARG A 209 -7.61 24.67 13.77
C ARG A 209 -7.18 23.33 14.35
N ILE A 210 -7.49 22.23 13.65
CA ILE A 210 -7.11 20.88 14.07
C ILE A 210 -5.59 20.71 14.08
N ALA A 211 -4.91 21.25 13.07
CA ALA A 211 -3.46 21.24 12.95
C ALA A 211 -2.80 21.99 14.12
N LEU A 212 -3.26 23.22 14.42
CA LEU A 212 -2.74 23.99 15.55
C LEU A 212 -2.92 23.26 16.90
N ALA A 213 -4.07 22.60 17.11
CA ALA A 213 -4.36 21.87 18.33
C ALA A 213 -3.51 20.60 18.52
N ASN A 214 -3.01 20.01 17.43
CA ASN A 214 -2.21 18.79 17.45
C ASN A 214 -0.71 19.03 17.22
N ARG A 215 -0.27 20.29 17.21
CA ARG A 215 1.15 20.64 17.06
C ARG A 215 2.00 19.99 18.16
N LYS A 216 3.14 19.40 17.80
CA LYS A 216 4.06 18.66 18.71
C LYS A 216 3.44 17.45 19.44
N ARG A 217 2.26 16.99 19.02
CA ARG A 217 1.64 15.75 19.52
C ARG A 217 1.96 14.59 18.59
N ASP A 218 1.46 13.40 18.93
CA ASP A 218 1.52 12.25 18.03
C ASP A 218 0.78 12.56 16.72
N PRO A 219 1.45 12.49 15.54
CA PRO A 219 0.82 12.69 14.25
C PRO A 219 -0.39 11.79 13.99
N LEU A 220 -0.47 10.61 14.60
CA LEU A 220 -1.63 9.73 14.47
C LEU A 220 -2.93 10.37 15.00
N LEU A 221 -2.83 11.20 16.03
CA LEU A 221 -3.98 11.94 16.57
C LEU A 221 -4.46 12.99 15.56
N LEU A 222 -3.52 13.68 14.90
CA LEU A 222 -3.83 14.65 13.84
C LEU A 222 -4.60 13.96 12.70
N PHE A 223 -4.07 12.85 12.17
CA PHE A 223 -4.74 12.10 11.11
C PHE A 223 -6.14 11.64 11.52
N SER A 224 -6.30 11.08 12.72
CA SER A 224 -7.62 10.65 13.20
C SER A 224 -8.63 11.80 13.33
N ALA A 225 -8.17 13.01 13.65
CA ALA A 225 -9.01 14.19 13.74
C ALA A 225 -9.41 14.71 12.37
N LEU A 226 -8.45 14.81 11.44
CA LEU A 226 -8.70 15.22 10.05
C LEU A 226 -9.59 14.23 9.32
N GLN A 227 -9.35 12.93 9.50
CA GLN A 227 -10.15 11.87 8.91
C GLN A 227 -11.64 11.99 9.26
N ARG A 228 -11.96 12.24 10.54
CA ARG A 228 -13.36 12.40 11.00
C ARG A 228 -14.06 13.62 10.38
N GLN A 229 -13.31 14.65 10.01
CA GLN A 229 -13.86 15.91 9.50
C GLN A 229 -13.89 15.97 7.97
N MET A 230 -12.92 15.32 7.31
CA MET A 230 -12.75 15.33 5.86
C MET A 230 -13.29 14.08 5.17
N GLY A 231 -13.62 13.03 5.94
CA GLY A 231 -14.29 11.83 5.44
C GLY A 231 -13.43 10.90 4.58
N TYR A 232 -12.11 11.10 4.50
CA TYR A 232 -11.24 10.23 3.69
C TYR A 232 -11.09 8.82 4.33
N PRO A 233 -10.88 7.77 3.51
CA PRO A 233 -10.84 6.40 4.01
C PRO A 233 -9.67 6.14 4.94
N LYS A 234 -9.85 5.20 5.87
CA LYS A 234 -8.80 4.85 6.84
C LYS A 234 -7.69 4.11 6.11
N VAL A 235 -6.47 4.62 6.21
CA VAL A 235 -5.29 3.92 5.67
C VAL A 235 -5.14 2.57 6.39
N PRO A 236 -5.04 1.45 5.64
CA PRO A 236 -4.92 0.13 6.23
C PRO A 236 -3.64 0.03 7.04
N VAL A 237 -3.70 -0.73 8.13
CA VAL A 237 -2.51 -1.04 8.93
C VAL A 237 -2.04 -2.42 8.52
N LYS A 238 -0.71 -2.61 8.43
CA LYS A 238 -0.11 -3.92 8.21
C LYS A 238 -0.76 -4.93 9.15
N ARG A 239 -1.44 -5.94 8.60
CA ARG A 239 -2.02 -7.04 9.38
C ARG A 239 -0.85 -7.69 10.12
N LYS A 240 -0.87 -7.68 11.45
CA LYS A 240 0.06 -8.50 12.23
C LYS A 240 -0.28 -9.94 11.86
N VAL A 241 0.69 -10.68 11.32
CA VAL A 241 0.50 -12.11 11.09
C VAL A 241 0.18 -12.71 12.44
N ASP A 242 -0.95 -13.40 12.54
CA ASP A 242 -1.34 -14.04 13.79
C ASP A 242 -0.34 -15.16 14.08
N GLU A 243 0.56 -14.91 15.03
CA GLU A 243 1.57 -15.88 15.44
C GLU A 243 0.93 -17.21 15.86
N ALA A 244 -0.34 -17.18 16.32
CA ALA A 244 -1.09 -18.37 16.68
C ALA A 244 -1.29 -19.35 15.50
N GLN A 245 -1.32 -18.87 14.25
CA GLN A 245 -1.41 -19.72 13.07
C GLN A 245 -0.15 -20.58 12.87
N PHE A 246 1.01 -20.12 13.36
CA PHE A 246 2.25 -20.90 13.33
C PHE A 246 2.44 -21.78 14.58
N LEU A 247 1.74 -21.48 15.68
CA LEU A 247 1.80 -22.26 16.90
C LEU A 247 1.24 -23.67 16.68
N ILE A 248 0.14 -23.83 15.95
CA ILE A 248 -0.49 -25.15 15.74
C ILE A 248 0.45 -26.12 14.99
N PRO A 249 1.04 -25.77 13.82
CA PRO A 249 2.02 -26.63 13.15
C PRO A 249 3.26 -26.92 14.01
N GLN A 250 3.72 -25.94 14.80
CA GLN A 250 4.87 -26.12 15.68
C GLN A 250 4.56 -27.06 16.84
N MET A 251 3.35 -27.00 17.41
CA MET A 251 2.88 -27.92 18.44
C MET A 251 2.73 -29.34 17.90
N MET A 252 2.18 -29.53 16.70
CA MET A 252 2.10 -30.86 16.07
C MET A 252 3.49 -31.50 15.92
N ARG A 253 4.47 -30.76 15.38
CA ARG A 253 5.86 -31.26 15.27
C ARG A 253 6.50 -31.60 16.61
N ARG A 254 6.14 -30.86 17.69
CA ARG A 254 6.62 -31.16 19.04
C ARG A 254 5.94 -32.40 19.62
N MET A 255 4.64 -32.59 19.36
CA MET A 255 3.90 -33.78 19.75
C MET A 255 4.44 -35.02 19.05
N GLU A 256 4.68 -34.98 17.75
CA GLU A 256 5.29 -36.09 16.99
C GLU A 256 6.65 -36.51 17.58
N ARG A 257 7.49 -35.55 17.97
CA ARG A 257 8.78 -35.83 18.61
C ARG A 257 8.63 -36.42 20.02
N LEU A 258 7.65 -35.95 20.77
CA LEU A 258 7.36 -36.48 22.11
C LEU A 258 6.82 -37.91 22.02
N GLU A 259 5.93 -38.18 21.07
CA GLU A 259 5.40 -39.51 20.79
C GLU A 259 6.51 -40.49 20.41
N ALA A 260 7.42 -40.08 19.52
CA ALA A 260 8.59 -40.89 19.17
C ALA A 260 9.49 -41.21 20.37
N ARG A 261 9.70 -40.23 21.27
CA ARG A 261 10.50 -40.44 22.51
C ARG A 261 9.78 -41.33 23.51
N ILE A 262 8.48 -41.17 23.69
CA ILE A 262 7.67 -42.02 24.58
C ILE A 262 7.72 -43.46 24.08
N LYS A 263 7.57 -43.68 22.76
CA LYS A 263 7.69 -45.02 22.16
C LYS A 263 9.05 -45.66 22.45
N LEU A 264 10.14 -44.91 22.30
CA LEU A 264 11.49 -45.39 22.63
C LEU A 264 11.64 -45.74 24.12
N LEU A 265 11.08 -44.93 25.03
CA LEU A 265 11.09 -45.20 26.47
C LEU A 265 10.23 -46.43 26.84
N GLU A 266 9.09 -46.62 26.18
CA GLU A 266 8.24 -47.79 26.34
C GLU A 266 8.93 -49.07 25.84
N ASP A 267 9.63 -48.99 24.71
CA ASP A 267 10.40 -50.09 24.13
C ASP A 267 11.61 -50.46 25.03
N GLU A 268 12.27 -49.47 25.65
CA GLU A 268 13.33 -49.68 26.64
C GLU A 268 12.81 -50.40 27.90
N ASN A 269 11.66 -49.96 28.43
CA ASN A 269 11.05 -50.55 29.62
C ASN A 269 10.50 -51.98 29.39
N ARG A 270 10.21 -52.35 28.13
CA ARG A 270 9.68 -53.69 27.76
C ARG A 270 10.75 -54.74 27.46
N GLY A 271 12.04 -54.42 27.54
CA GLY A 271 13.11 -55.44 27.44
C GLY A 271 14.20 -55.16 26.41
N GLY A 272 14.35 -53.92 25.94
CA GLY A 272 15.51 -53.48 25.16
C GLY A 272 15.18 -53.07 23.73
N ILE A 273 15.87 -52.03 23.26
CA ILE A 273 15.71 -51.44 21.93
C ILE A 273 16.23 -52.42 20.87
N ASP A 274 15.35 -52.84 19.96
CA ASP A 274 15.74 -53.64 18.80
C ASP A 274 16.46 -52.76 17.76
N LEU A 275 17.79 -52.64 17.93
CA LEU A 275 18.67 -51.83 17.08
C LEU A 275 18.69 -52.31 15.62
N THR A 276 18.23 -53.53 15.31
CA THR A 276 18.21 -54.06 13.93
C THR A 276 17.27 -53.29 13.00
N LYS A 277 16.29 -52.54 13.54
CA LYS A 277 15.37 -51.69 12.77
C LYS A 277 15.96 -50.34 12.35
N PHE A 278 17.08 -49.94 12.95
CA PHE A 278 17.77 -48.68 12.67
C PHE A 278 19.02 -48.85 11.79
N TYR A 279 19.46 -50.09 11.55
CA TYR A 279 20.49 -50.38 10.56
C TYR A 279 19.85 -50.40 9.15
N GLN A 280 20.18 -49.40 8.34
CA GLN A 280 20.10 -49.58 6.88
C GLN A 280 21.04 -50.73 6.53
N SER A 281 20.54 -51.73 5.83
CA SER A 281 21.38 -52.75 5.22
C SER A 281 22.40 -52.03 4.34
N ASP A 282 23.69 -52.28 4.60
CA ASP A 282 24.80 -51.84 3.76
C ASP A 282 24.53 -52.29 2.32
N LYS A 283 23.91 -51.41 1.52
CA LYS A 283 24.10 -51.45 0.08
C LYS A 283 25.56 -51.05 -0.09
N GLY A 284 26.38 -52.06 -0.31
CA GLY A 284 27.83 -51.95 -0.47
C GLY A 284 28.22 -50.73 -1.30
N ALA A 285 29.37 -50.17 -0.94
CA ALA A 285 29.95 -48.98 -1.58
C ALA A 285 29.78 -49.03 -3.11
N PRO A 286 29.38 -47.92 -3.75
CA PRO A 286 29.24 -47.87 -5.20
C PRO A 286 30.58 -48.25 -5.84
N ASN A 287 30.55 -49.29 -6.66
CA ASN A 287 31.73 -49.78 -7.37
C ASN A 287 32.13 -48.74 -8.42
N PHE A 288 33.36 -48.24 -8.34
CA PHE A 288 33.85 -47.10 -9.11
C PHE A 288 34.40 -47.51 -10.50
N ASP A 289 33.87 -48.58 -11.10
CA ASP A 289 34.42 -49.18 -12.33
C ASP A 289 33.53 -48.99 -13.59
N ASP A 290 32.42 -48.25 -13.52
CA ASP A 290 31.50 -48.05 -14.67
C ASP A 290 31.66 -46.69 -15.38
N PHE A 291 32.86 -46.12 -15.40
CA PHE A 291 33.23 -45.00 -16.29
C PHE A 291 34.27 -45.46 -17.31
N GLY A 292 33.83 -46.28 -18.27
CA GLY A 292 34.64 -46.74 -19.38
C GLY A 292 33.81 -47.19 -20.58
N ASP A 293 33.31 -46.22 -21.35
CA ASP A 293 33.40 -46.12 -22.82
C ASP A 293 32.72 -44.83 -23.32
#